data_AF-A4HZQ4-F1
#
_entry.id   AF-A4HZQ4-F1
#
_cell.length_a   1.000
_cell.length_b   1.000
_cell.length_c   1.000
_cell.angle_alpha   90.00
_cell.angle_beta   90.00
_cell.angle_gamma   90.00
#
_symmetry.space_group_name_H-M   'P 1'
#
loop_
_entity.id
_entity.type
_entity.pdbx_description
1 polymer ?
#
loop_
_entity_poly.entity_id
_entity_poly.type
_entity_poly.pdbx_seq_one_letter_code
_entity_poly.pdbx_strand_id
1 'polypeptide(L)' 'MNLGVKQESFRIETMMSSLREECFNLCCKDLYKDAELTKDEVHCIDRCSWRYLHTNKIISNSLDRKTQGGGKKLM' A
#
# COMPACT_ATOMS: atom_id res chain seq x y z
N MET A 1 11.98 18.37 -13.93
CA MET A 1 11.61 17.51 -12.78
C MET A 1 12.82 16.64 -12.45
N ASN A 2 13.24 16.55 -11.18
CA ASN A 2 14.38 15.73 -10.77
C ASN A 2 14.04 14.24 -10.97
N LEU A 3 14.94 13.45 -11.57
CA LEU A 3 14.72 12.02 -11.84
C LEU A 3 14.40 11.23 -10.56
N GLY A 4 15.08 11.54 -9.46
CA GLY A 4 14.81 10.92 -8.15
C GLY A 4 13.38 11.18 -7.67
N VAL A 5 12.94 12.44 -7.77
CA VAL A 5 11.56 12.83 -7.43
C VAL A 5 10.56 12.08 -8.31
N LYS A 6 10.82 11.97 -9.62
CA LYS A 6 9.92 11.24 -10.54
C LYS A 6 9.81 9.75 -10.18
N GLN A 7 10.92 9.14 -9.76
CA GLN A 7 10.93 7.73 -9.36
C GLN A 7 10.20 7.51 -8.02
N GLU A 8 10.35 8.42 -7.06
CA GLU A 8 9.59 8.39 -5.81
C GLU A 8 8.10 8.57 -6.04
N SER A 9 7.70 9.54 -6.87
CA SER A 9 6.29 9.74 -7.25
C SER A 9 5.71 8.47 -7.88
N PHE A 10 6.42 7.84 -8.82
CA PHE A 10 5.96 6.60 -9.45
C PHE A 10 5.79 5.45 -8.45
N ARG A 11 6.70 5.31 -7.47
CA ARG A 11 6.57 4.30 -6.40
C ARG A 11 5.34 4.56 -5.54
N ILE A 12 5.09 5.82 -5.19
CA ILE A 12 3.90 6.22 -4.41
C ILE A 12 2.63 5.93 -5.21
N GLU A 13 2.59 6.29 -6.50
CA GLU A 13 1.45 6.03 -7.38
C GLU A 13 1.13 4.53 -7.48
N THR A 14 2.15 3.69 -7.65
CA THR A 14 2.01 2.23 -7.71
C THR A 14 1.46 1.68 -6.39
N MET A 15 2.00 2.14 -5.26
CA MET A 15 1.52 1.73 -3.93
C MET A 15 0.08 2.17 -3.70
N MET A 16 -0.28 3.40 -4.08
CA MET A 16 -1.64 3.91 -3.95
C MET A 16 -2.63 3.19 -4.86
N SER A 17 -2.21 2.79 -6.06
CA SER A 17 -3.06 1.99 -6.95
C SER A 17 -3.36 0.62 -6.36
N SER A 18 -2.33 -0.05 -5.83
CA SER A 18 -2.48 -1.37 -5.19
C SER A 18 -3.35 -1.28 -3.93
N LEU A 19 -3.16 -0.23 -3.11
CA LEU A 19 -4.00 0.01 -1.93
C LEU A 19 -5.47 0.21 -2.31
N ARG A 20 -5.75 1.00 -3.35
CA ARG A 20 -7.13 1.23 -3.80
C ARG A 20 -7.79 -0.06 -4.26
N GLU A 21 -7.11 -0.85 -5.08
CA GLU A 21 -7.64 -2.11 -5.60
C GLU A 21 -7.93 -3.11 -4.47
N GLU A 22 -6.97 -3.30 -3.55
CA GLU A 22 -7.14 -4.21 -2.42
C GLU A 22 -8.29 -3.78 -1.50
N CYS A 23 -8.34 -2.50 -1.11
CA CYS A 23 -9.40 -2.02 -0.24
C CYS A 23 -10.77 -1.97 -0.93
N PHE A 24 -10.81 -1.71 -2.24
CA PHE A 24 -12.03 -1.82 -3.01
C PHE A 24 -12.57 -3.26 -3.02
N ASN A 25 -11.71 -4.23 -3.32
CA ASN A 25 -12.08 -5.65 -3.37
C ASN A 25 -12.57 -6.19 -2.01
N LEU A 26 -11.99 -5.71 -0.91
CA LEU A 26 -12.34 -6.15 0.43
C LEU A 26 -13.60 -5.46 0.97
N CYS A 27 -13.74 -4.16 0.74
CA CYS A 27 -14.73 -3.34 1.42
C CYS A 27 -15.95 -3.00 0.55
N CYS A 28 -15.78 -2.74 -0.74
CA CYS A 28 -16.80 -2.10 -1.59
C CYS A 28 -17.62 -3.11 -2.40
N LYS A 29 -18.23 -4.10 -1.74
CA LYS A 29 -18.98 -5.16 -2.43
C LYS A 29 -20.23 -4.66 -3.13
N ASP A 30 -20.85 -3.60 -2.60
CA ASP A 30 -22.14 -3.09 -3.04
C ASP A 30 -22.03 -1.72 -3.74
N LEU A 31 -20.83 -1.16 -3.90
CA LEU A 31 -20.63 0.14 -4.59
C LEU A 31 -21.12 0.14 -6.06
N TYR A 32 -21.26 -1.03 -6.68
CA TYR A 32 -21.87 -1.14 -8.02
C TYR A 32 -23.40 -0.95 -8.00
N LYS A 33 -24.04 -1.13 -6.85
CA LYS A 33 -25.50 -1.00 -6.68
C LYS A 33 -25.88 0.41 -6.25
N ASP A 34 -25.14 0.95 -5.29
CA ASP A 34 -25.35 2.28 -4.75
C ASP A 34 -24.14 3.15 -5.09
N ALA A 35 -24.35 4.30 -5.75
CA ALA A 35 -23.28 5.17 -6.21
C ALA A 35 -22.52 5.90 -5.06
N GLU A 36 -22.85 5.60 -3.82
CA GLU A 36 -22.27 6.18 -2.62
C GLU A 36 -21.79 5.09 -1.66
N LEU A 37 -20.68 5.35 -0.98
CA LEU A 37 -20.17 4.46 0.05
C LEU A 37 -21.08 4.50 1.28
N THR A 38 -21.50 3.34 1.75
CA THR A 38 -22.17 3.22 3.04
C THR A 38 -21.22 3.56 4.19
N LYS A 39 -21.77 3.89 5.36
CA LYS A 39 -20.96 4.16 6.56
C LYS A 39 -20.05 2.98 6.93
N ASP A 40 -20.54 1.75 6.74
CA ASP A 40 -19.78 0.54 7.03
C ASP A 40 -18.62 0.33 6.04
N GLU A 41 -18.84 0.62 4.75
CA GLU A 41 -17.79 0.59 3.74
C GLU A 41 -16.72 1.64 4.01
N VAL A 42 -17.10 2.87 4.39
CA VAL A 42 -16.15 3.93 4.79
C VAL A 42 -15.28 3.44 5.96
N HIS A 43 -15.88 2.92 7.03
CA HIS A 43 -15.13 2.38 8.17
C HIS A 43 -14.29 1.14 7.82
N CYS A 44 -14.69 0.35 6.82
CA CYS A 44 -13.88 -0.73 6.30
C CYS A 44 -12.66 -0.20 5.56
N ILE A 45 -12.83 0.78 4.66
CA ILE A 45 -11.75 1.39 3.87
C ILE A 45 -10.71 2.06 4.78
N ASP A 46 -11.16 2.78 5.83
CA ASP A 46 -10.26 3.38 6.82
C ASP A 46 -9.37 2.32 7.50
N ARG A 47 -9.97 1.21 7.93
CA ARG A 47 -9.24 0.11 8.56
C ARG A 47 -8.34 -0.62 7.56
N CYS A 48 -8.80 -0.82 6.33
CA CYS A 48 -8.05 -1.48 5.28
C CYS A 48 -6.80 -0.67 4.91
N SER A 49 -6.97 0.62 4.61
CA SER A 49 -5.87 1.51 4.21
C SER A 49 -4.80 1.60 5.31
N TRP A 50 -5.22 1.72 6.57
CA TRP A 50 -4.29 1.72 7.71
C TRP A 50 -3.50 0.41 7.80
N ARG A 51 -4.19 -0.75 7.73
CA ARG A 51 -3.55 -2.07 7.78
C ARG A 51 -2.61 -2.29 6.62
N TYR A 52 -3.00 -1.89 5.40
CA TYR A 52 -2.19 -2.03 4.20
C TYR A 52 -0.87 -1.26 4.35
N LEU A 53 -0.94 0.04 4.69
CA LEU A 53 0.25 0.89 4.84
C LEU A 53 1.14 0.42 6.00
N HIS A 54 0.54 0.01 7.12
CA HIS A 54 1.27 -0.53 8.25
C HIS A 54 2.01 -1.83 7.89
N THR A 55 1.33 -2.75 7.22
CA THR A 55 1.90 -4.02 6.76
C THR A 55 3.02 -3.77 5.75
N ASN A 56 2.80 -2.87 4.78
CA ASN A 56 3.82 -2.47 3.81
C ASN A 56 5.07 -1.93 4.50
N LYS A 57 4.92 -1.08 5.53
CA LYS A 57 6.06 -0.58 6.32
C LYS A 57 6.83 -1.70 7.02
N ILE A 58 6.14 -2.67 7.63
CA ILE A 58 6.78 -3.83 8.29
C ILE A 58 7.56 -4.67 7.28
N ILE A 59 6.97 -4.96 6.11
CA ILE A 59 7.58 -5.75 5.05
C ILE A 59 8.82 -5.02 4.50
N SER A 60 8.70 -3.74 4.16
CA SER A 60 9.83 -2.93 3.64
C SER A 60 11.00 -2.91 4.62
N ASN A 61 10.74 -2.64 5.91
CA ASN A 61 11.78 -2.68 6.95
C ASN A 61 12.45 -4.05 7.06
N SER A 62 11.69 -5.13 6.85
CA SER A 62 12.22 -6.50 6.90
C SER A 62 13.08 -6.83 5.67
N LEU A 63 12.69 -6.33 4.50
CA LEU A 63 13.46 -6.47 3.26
C LEU A 63 14.77 -5.67 3.33
N ASP A 64 14.73 -4.43 3.83
CA ASP A 64 15.93 -3.59 3.98
C ASP A 64 16.97 -4.23 4.90
N ARG A 65 16.51 -4.81 6.03
CA ARG A 65 17.38 -5.57 6.94
C ARG A 65 18.05 -6.76 6.25
N LYS A 66 17.31 -7.50 5.40
CA LYS A 66 17.89 -8.62 4.64
C LYS A 66 18.94 -8.14 3.65
N THR A 67 18.68 -7.05 2.94
CA THR A 67 19.63 -6.46 1.97
C THR A 67 20.91 -5.99 2.66
N GLN A 68 20.81 -5.36 3.84
CA GLN A 68 21.98 -4.93 4.61
C GLN A 68 22.76 -6.11 5.23
N GLY A 69 22.07 -7.19 5.62
CA GLY A 69 22.72 -8.40 6.14
C GLY A 69 23.44 -9.25 5.09
N GLY A 70 23.03 -9.18 3.82
CA GLY A 70 23.62 -9.94 2.72
C GLY A 70 25.03 -9.49 2.31
N GLY A 71 25.44 -8.26 2.65
CA GLY A 71 26.75 -7.72 2.29
C GLY A 71 27.94 -8.26 3.09
N LYS A 72 27.70 -9.05 4.15
CA LYS A 72 28.77 -9.55 5.04
C LYS A 72 29.28 -10.96 4.72
N LYS A 73 28.92 -11.53 3.57
CA LYS A 73 29.31 -12.90 3.17
C LYS A 73 30.35 -12.96 2.04
N LEU A 74 30.99 -11.85 1.70
CA LEU A 74 32.24 -11.82 0.92
C LEU A 74 33.34 -11.13 1.77
N MET A 75 33.94 -11.89 2.67
CA MET A 75 35.30 -11.69 3.17
C MET A 75 35.96 -13.07 3.27
#